data_AF-A0A1Q3J977-F1
#
_entry.id   AF-A0A1Q3J977-F1
#
_cell.length_a   1.000
_cell.length_b   1.000
_cell.length_c   1.000
_cell.angle_alpha   90.00
_cell.angle_beta   90.00
_cell.angle_gamma   90.00
#
_symmetry.space_group_name_H-M   'P 1'
#
loop_
_entity.id
_entity.type
_entity.pdbx_description
1 polymer ?
#
loop_
_entity_poly.entity_id
_entity_poly.type
_entity_poly.pdbx_seq_one_letter_code
_entity_poly.pdbx_strand_id
1 'polypeptide(L)'
;MLVTRTLYAVAASVSAFLIANGAFAQTAAAPPPFPLEMFKALQAMPGSAPAPQDEDSCKASAVASWRPDSQPAVDWSKPAVQLAADLIHPVTADEAAASAKLAAVTAAPVSLAEAARFTGVSQARLQAAKPNAKPYLVRSVYPVPKPTLGVTWYGDMLEVAAEGEGCAPFRNTPLLVLLDRPPAGVFVGVSAGH
;
A
#
# COMPACT_ATOMS: atom_id res chain seq x y z
N MET A 1 -0.81 34.66 -39.32
CA MET A 1 -1.92 35.58 -39.02
C MET A 1 -3.23 34.81 -39.09
N LEU A 2 -3.81 34.45 -37.95
CA LEU A 2 -5.20 34.73 -37.63
C LEU A 2 -5.36 34.51 -36.13
N VAL A 3 -5.81 35.56 -35.46
CA VAL A 3 -5.98 35.69 -34.02
C VAL A 3 -7.44 35.43 -33.72
N THR A 4 -7.75 34.57 -32.75
CA THR A 4 -9.08 34.56 -32.12
C THR A 4 -8.91 34.38 -30.63
N ARG A 5 -8.92 35.53 -29.94
CA ARG A 5 -9.13 35.67 -28.51
C ARG A 5 -10.62 35.44 -28.22
N THR A 6 -10.93 34.70 -27.15
CA THR A 6 -12.24 34.81 -26.48
C THR A 6 -11.99 35.11 -25.01
N LEU A 7 -12.57 36.23 -24.56
CA LEU A 7 -12.48 36.87 -23.25
C LEU A 7 -13.74 36.54 -22.42
N TYR A 8 -13.56 36.30 -21.11
CA TYR A 8 -14.42 36.68 -19.95
C TYR A 8 -15.89 36.14 -19.89
N ALA A 9 -16.57 35.93 -18.77
CA ALA A 9 -16.43 36.38 -17.38
C ALA A 9 -17.16 35.43 -16.39
N VAL A 10 -16.66 35.44 -15.15
CA VAL A 10 -17.30 35.39 -13.82
C VAL A 10 -18.84 35.45 -13.76
N ALA A 11 -19.44 34.55 -12.98
CA ALA A 11 -20.67 34.82 -12.22
C ALA A 11 -20.69 34.02 -10.91
N ALA A 12 -20.28 34.67 -9.82
CA ALA A 12 -20.71 34.32 -8.47
C ALA A 12 -22.12 34.89 -8.28
N SER A 13 -23.04 34.13 -7.69
CA SER A 13 -24.36 34.63 -7.31
C SER A 13 -24.75 34.10 -5.95
N VAL A 14 -24.71 35.03 -5.00
CA VAL A 14 -25.26 35.01 -3.65
C VAL A 14 -26.79 34.97 -3.72
N SER A 15 -27.44 34.24 -2.82
CA SER A 15 -28.75 34.63 -2.28
C SER A 15 -28.96 33.98 -0.91
N ALA A 16 -28.75 34.81 0.12
CA ALA A 16 -29.34 34.67 1.45
C ALA A 16 -30.75 35.32 1.44
N PHE A 17 -31.46 35.19 2.58
CA PHE A 17 -32.81 35.66 2.95
C PHE A 17 -33.94 34.63 2.74
N LEU A 18 -34.74 34.23 3.75
CA LEU A 18 -35.38 35.02 4.82
C LEU A 18 -35.51 34.27 6.17
N ILE A 19 -35.30 35.04 7.24
CA ILE A 19 -35.77 34.81 8.63
C ILE A 19 -37.05 35.66 8.81
N ALA A 20 -38.08 35.09 9.47
CA ALA A 20 -39.12 35.73 10.32
C ALA A 20 -40.34 34.77 10.34
N ASN A 21 -41.02 34.39 11.43
CA ASN A 21 -41.23 34.89 12.79
C ASN A 21 -41.45 33.64 13.67
N GLY A 22 -40.93 33.52 14.90
CA GLY A 22 -41.42 34.28 16.05
C GLY A 22 -42.50 33.50 16.80
N ALA A 23 -42.12 32.62 17.73
CA ALA A 23 -42.96 32.20 18.85
C ALA A 23 -42.09 31.80 20.05
N PHE A 24 -42.41 32.44 21.16
CA PHE A 24 -41.70 32.51 22.42
C PHE A 24 -41.86 31.27 23.31
N ALA A 25 -40.98 31.25 24.32
CA ALA A 25 -41.17 30.75 25.68
C ALA A 25 -40.84 29.28 25.99
N GLN A 26 -39.73 29.17 26.71
CA GLN A 26 -39.38 28.10 27.63
C GLN A 26 -40.53 27.81 28.60
N THR A 27 -40.89 26.54 28.70
CA THR A 27 -41.29 25.93 29.97
C THR A 27 -40.44 24.68 30.12
N ALA A 28 -39.37 24.80 30.90
CA ALA A 28 -38.64 23.65 31.41
C ALA A 28 -39.56 22.91 32.39
N ALA A 29 -40.29 21.93 31.90
CA ALA A 29 -40.88 20.91 32.76
C ALA A 29 -39.74 20.01 33.23
N ALA A 30 -39.45 20.01 34.54
CA ALA A 30 -38.54 19.06 35.14
C ALA A 30 -38.98 17.62 34.81
N PRO A 31 -38.08 16.70 34.42
CA PRO A 31 -38.45 15.31 34.24
C PRO A 31 -38.91 14.72 35.60
N PRO A 32 -39.91 13.82 35.62
CA PRO A 32 -40.32 13.17 36.85
C PRO A 32 -39.15 12.37 37.44
N PRO A 33 -39.07 12.20 38.77
CA PRO A 33 -38.06 11.36 39.38
C PRO A 33 -38.27 9.92 38.90
N PHE A 34 -37.38 9.43 38.04
CA PHE A 34 -37.33 8.02 37.69
C PHE A 34 -37.11 7.22 38.99
N PRO A 35 -37.96 6.23 39.32
CA PRO A 35 -37.75 5.41 40.50
C PRO A 35 -36.44 4.64 40.32
N LEU A 36 -35.54 4.78 41.31
CA LEU A 36 -34.21 4.14 41.39
C LEU A 36 -34.23 2.62 41.15
N GLU A 37 -35.39 1.99 41.31
CA GLU A 37 -35.60 0.55 41.07
C GLU A 37 -35.56 0.16 39.58
N MET A 38 -35.81 1.08 38.64
CA MET A 38 -35.64 0.80 37.20
C MET A 38 -34.17 0.74 36.77
N PHE A 39 -33.25 1.42 37.48
CA PHE A 39 -31.82 1.37 37.17
C PHE A 39 -31.19 0.02 37.55
N LYS A 40 -31.72 -0.66 38.57
CA LYS A 40 -31.26 -2.01 38.95
C LYS A 40 -31.74 -3.10 37.99
N ALA A 41 -32.88 -2.92 37.34
CA ALA A 41 -33.41 -3.87 36.35
C ALA A 41 -32.63 -3.84 35.01
N LEU A 42 -31.96 -2.74 34.68
CA LEU A 42 -31.09 -2.64 33.49
C LEU A 42 -29.68 -3.22 33.72
N GLN A 43 -29.26 -3.41 34.97
CA GLN A 43 -27.95 -3.99 35.32
C GLN A 43 -27.99 -5.51 35.50
N ALA A 44 -29.17 -6.14 35.35
CA ALA A 44 -29.39 -7.57 35.48
C ALA A 44 -29.63 -8.27 34.12
N MET A 45 -29.32 -7.62 32.99
CA MET A 45 -29.19 -8.34 31.72
C MET A 45 -27.80 -8.99 31.68
N PRO A 46 -27.70 -10.31 31.40
CA PRO A 46 -26.40 -10.94 31.17
C PRO A 46 -25.69 -10.13 30.10
N GLY A 47 -24.49 -9.67 30.46
CA GLY A 47 -23.77 -8.60 29.79
C GLY A 47 -23.88 -8.71 28.28
N SER A 48 -24.30 -7.59 27.67
CA SER A 48 -23.98 -7.30 26.27
C SER A 48 -22.58 -7.81 26.05
N ALA A 49 -22.46 -8.84 25.20
CA ALA A 49 -21.17 -9.30 24.74
C ALA A 49 -20.38 -8.03 24.39
N PRO A 50 -19.12 -7.91 24.83
CA PRO A 50 -18.31 -6.77 24.41
C PRO A 50 -18.50 -6.66 22.90
N ALA A 51 -18.80 -5.45 22.41
CA ALA A 51 -18.83 -5.18 20.98
C ALA A 51 -17.64 -5.94 20.37
N PRO A 52 -17.85 -6.77 19.32
CA PRO A 52 -16.76 -7.57 18.79
C PRO A 52 -15.59 -6.60 18.63
N GLN A 53 -14.49 -6.89 19.32
CA GLN A 53 -13.29 -6.11 19.19
C GLN A 53 -12.83 -6.33 17.75
N ASP A 54 -13.38 -5.55 16.83
CA ASP A 54 -12.89 -5.36 15.47
C ASP A 54 -11.53 -4.60 15.48
N GLU A 55 -10.77 -4.72 16.57
CA GLU A 55 -9.38 -4.30 16.73
C GLU A 55 -8.43 -5.51 16.62
N ASP A 56 -8.94 -6.71 16.29
CA ASP A 56 -8.16 -7.86 15.80
C ASP A 56 -8.01 -7.84 14.26
N SER A 57 -8.22 -6.68 13.64
CA SER A 57 -8.01 -6.32 12.23
C SER A 57 -6.60 -6.67 11.78
N CYS A 58 -6.47 -7.88 11.23
CA CYS A 58 -5.24 -8.62 10.91
C CYS A 58 -4.11 -8.45 11.96
N LYS A 59 -4.09 -9.30 13.00
CA LYS A 59 -2.85 -9.68 13.71
C LYS A 59 -1.89 -10.36 12.72
N ALA A 60 -1.31 -9.64 11.77
CA ALA A 60 -0.35 -10.14 10.80
C ALA A 60 1.00 -10.43 11.48
N SER A 61 0.99 -11.30 12.49
CA SER A 61 2.16 -11.89 13.09
C SER A 61 2.53 -13.15 12.32
N ALA A 62 3.30 -12.95 11.26
CA ALA A 62 4.36 -13.86 10.84
C ALA A 62 5.40 -12.99 10.14
N VAL A 63 6.45 -12.62 10.87
CA VAL A 63 7.48 -11.69 10.42
C VAL A 63 8.27 -12.33 9.27
N ALA A 64 7.99 -11.92 8.04
CA ALA A 64 8.88 -12.20 6.92
C ALA A 64 10.24 -11.50 7.17
N SER A 65 11.34 -12.25 7.05
CA SER A 65 12.65 -11.90 7.60
C SER A 65 13.47 -10.87 6.80
N TRP A 66 12.89 -10.25 5.77
CA TRP A 66 13.48 -9.08 5.09
C TRP A 66 13.02 -7.73 5.67
N ARG A 67 12.53 -7.75 6.92
CA ARG A 67 12.07 -6.60 7.72
C ARG A 67 13.23 -5.77 8.35
N PRO A 68 12.95 -4.57 8.94
CA PRO A 68 13.69 -3.32 8.74
C PRO A 68 15.03 -3.16 9.47
N ASP A 69 15.41 -4.08 10.35
CA ASP A 69 16.55 -3.93 11.28
C ASP A 69 17.91 -3.81 10.56
N SER A 70 17.94 -4.08 9.25
CA SER A 70 19.10 -3.90 8.36
C SER A 70 18.73 -3.27 7.01
N GLN A 71 17.56 -2.63 6.89
CA GLN A 71 17.20 -1.98 5.64
C GLN A 71 18.08 -0.75 5.39
N PRO A 72 18.53 -0.54 4.14
CA PRO A 72 19.31 0.63 3.80
C PRO A 72 18.47 1.90 3.94
N ALA A 73 19.08 2.98 4.41
CA ALA A 73 18.40 4.27 4.53
C ALA A 73 18.02 4.81 3.14
N VAL A 74 16.78 5.27 3.00
CA VAL A 74 16.29 5.93 1.79
C VAL A 74 16.23 7.43 2.02
N ASP A 75 16.82 8.20 1.10
CA ASP A 75 16.67 9.65 1.07
C ASP A 75 15.35 10.02 0.35
N TRP A 76 14.26 10.12 1.13
CA TRP A 76 12.93 10.46 0.65
C TRP A 76 12.82 11.88 0.08
N SER A 77 13.86 12.73 0.23
CA SER A 77 13.90 14.03 -0.43
C SER A 77 14.25 13.95 -1.91
N LYS A 78 14.76 12.80 -2.38
CA LYS A 78 15.03 12.59 -3.80
C LYS A 78 13.74 12.46 -4.60
N PRO A 79 13.72 12.89 -5.87
CA PRO A 79 12.57 12.68 -6.75
C PRO A 79 12.22 11.19 -6.86
N ALA A 80 10.95 10.86 -6.63
CA ALA A 80 10.41 9.53 -6.84
C ALA A 80 10.24 9.26 -8.34
N VAL A 81 10.88 8.21 -8.86
CA VAL A 81 10.69 7.75 -10.24
C VAL A 81 10.14 6.35 -10.24
N GLN A 82 8.82 6.25 -10.43
CA GLN A 82 8.10 4.97 -10.51
C GLN A 82 8.50 4.20 -11.78
N LEU A 83 8.85 2.93 -11.63
CA LEU A 83 9.05 2.02 -12.75
C LEU A 83 7.71 1.61 -13.37
N ALA A 84 7.71 1.44 -14.68
CA ALA A 84 6.57 0.88 -15.40
C ALA A 84 6.32 -0.58 -14.97
N ALA A 85 5.04 -0.96 -14.87
CA ALA A 85 4.64 -2.25 -14.33
C ALA A 85 5.13 -3.45 -15.17
N ASP A 86 5.33 -3.25 -16.47
CA ASP A 86 5.85 -4.27 -17.39
C ASP A 86 7.33 -4.61 -17.17
N LEU A 87 8.04 -3.82 -16.36
CA LEU A 87 9.43 -4.08 -15.93
C LEU A 87 9.51 -4.87 -14.62
N ILE A 88 8.36 -5.13 -13.98
CA ILE A 88 8.26 -5.77 -12.67
C ILE A 88 7.61 -7.15 -12.88
N HIS A 89 8.32 -8.20 -12.53
CA HIS A 89 7.88 -9.57 -12.73
C HIS A 89 7.97 -10.35 -11.41
N PRO A 90 6.84 -10.81 -10.86
CA PRO A 90 6.86 -11.72 -9.71
C PRO A 90 7.64 -13.00 -10.04
N VAL A 91 8.44 -13.47 -9.09
CA VAL A 91 9.02 -14.82 -9.18
C VAL A 91 7.97 -15.83 -8.78
N THR A 92 7.63 -16.75 -9.69
CA THR A 92 6.52 -17.71 -9.50
C THR A 92 6.91 -19.17 -9.69
N ALA A 93 8.05 -19.44 -10.35
CA ALA A 93 8.41 -20.81 -10.73
C ALA A 93 9.49 -21.44 -9.84
N ASP A 94 10.52 -20.68 -9.44
CA ASP A 94 11.65 -21.18 -8.64
C ASP A 94 12.05 -20.15 -7.56
N GLU A 95 11.11 -19.93 -6.65
CA GLU A 95 11.21 -18.93 -5.57
C GLU A 95 12.33 -19.25 -4.58
N ALA A 96 12.59 -20.54 -4.32
CA ALA A 96 13.62 -20.97 -3.39
C ALA A 96 15.04 -20.62 -3.89
N ALA A 97 15.35 -20.91 -5.15
CA ALA A 97 16.65 -20.55 -5.72
C ALA A 97 16.82 -19.04 -5.89
N ALA A 98 15.75 -18.31 -6.22
CA ALA A 98 15.78 -16.85 -6.27
C ALA A 98 16.01 -16.24 -4.88
N SER A 99 15.34 -16.75 -3.85
CA SER A 99 15.50 -16.28 -2.46
C SER A 99 16.91 -16.55 -1.93
N ALA A 100 17.51 -17.70 -2.26
CA ALA A 100 18.88 -18.03 -1.87
C ALA A 100 19.90 -17.01 -2.39
N LYS A 101 19.71 -16.47 -3.62
CA LYS A 101 20.57 -15.41 -4.18
C LYS A 101 20.46 -14.07 -3.42
N LEU A 102 19.35 -13.84 -2.72
CA LEU A 102 19.09 -12.63 -1.94
C LEU A 102 19.34 -12.82 -0.43
N ALA A 103 19.91 -13.94 -0.01
CA ALA A 103 20.12 -14.22 1.42
C ALA A 103 21.01 -13.16 2.10
N ALA A 104 22.12 -12.77 1.44
CA ALA A 104 23.09 -11.82 1.98
C ALA A 104 23.03 -10.41 1.35
N VAL A 105 22.25 -10.23 0.27
CA VAL A 105 22.17 -8.97 -0.49
C VAL A 105 20.73 -8.56 -0.73
N THR A 106 20.48 -7.27 -0.92
CA THR A 106 19.13 -6.72 -1.15
C THR A 106 18.71 -6.75 -2.63
N ALA A 107 19.69 -6.77 -3.54
CA ALA A 107 19.51 -7.01 -4.96
C ALA A 107 20.67 -7.83 -5.53
N ALA A 108 20.39 -8.65 -6.54
CA ALA A 108 21.39 -9.44 -7.24
C ALA A 108 21.15 -9.40 -8.75
N PRO A 109 22.17 -9.09 -9.59
CA PRO A 109 22.03 -9.22 -11.03
C PRO A 109 21.86 -10.70 -11.40
N VAL A 110 21.05 -10.97 -12.41
CA VAL A 110 20.88 -12.31 -12.97
C VAL A 110 21.02 -12.28 -14.49
N SER A 111 21.22 -13.42 -15.11
CA SER A 111 21.15 -13.54 -16.57
C SER A 111 19.69 -13.52 -17.07
N LEU A 112 19.47 -13.21 -18.35
CA LEU A 112 18.14 -13.33 -18.97
C LEU A 112 17.59 -14.76 -18.89
N ALA A 113 18.46 -15.77 -18.99
CA ALA A 113 18.08 -17.17 -18.88
C ALA A 113 17.56 -17.51 -17.47
N GLU A 114 18.27 -17.06 -16.43
CA GLU A 114 17.79 -17.20 -15.04
C GLU A 114 16.50 -16.43 -14.81
N ALA A 115 16.41 -15.19 -15.32
CA ALA A 115 15.22 -14.37 -15.22
C ALA A 115 13.98 -15.06 -15.82
N ALA A 116 14.14 -15.64 -17.00
CA ALA A 116 13.10 -16.40 -17.67
C ALA A 116 12.69 -17.65 -16.89
N ARG A 117 13.67 -18.37 -16.31
CA ARG A 117 13.41 -19.53 -15.47
C ARG A 117 12.64 -19.17 -14.19
N PHE A 118 12.97 -18.07 -13.53
CA PHE A 118 12.34 -17.66 -12.28
C PHE A 118 10.90 -17.16 -12.45
N THR A 119 10.64 -16.46 -13.56
CA THR A 119 9.36 -15.77 -13.78
C THR A 119 8.42 -16.52 -14.74
N GLY A 120 8.93 -17.46 -15.53
CA GLY A 120 8.20 -18.08 -16.63
C GLY A 120 8.03 -17.18 -17.88
N VAL A 121 8.59 -15.96 -17.86
CA VAL A 121 8.54 -15.03 -18.98
C VAL A 121 9.67 -15.37 -19.96
N SER A 122 9.40 -15.41 -21.27
CA SER A 122 10.45 -15.72 -22.25
C SER A 122 11.55 -14.65 -22.29
N GLN A 123 12.79 -15.05 -22.58
CA GLN A 123 13.92 -14.13 -22.71
C GLN A 123 13.66 -13.03 -23.74
N ALA A 124 13.05 -13.38 -24.88
CA ALA A 124 12.70 -12.42 -25.92
C ALA A 124 11.72 -11.36 -25.41
N ARG A 125 10.74 -11.73 -24.56
CA ARG A 125 9.78 -10.79 -23.98
C ARG A 125 10.43 -9.89 -22.94
N LEU A 126 11.28 -10.42 -22.08
CA LEU A 126 12.05 -9.62 -21.11
C LEU A 126 12.94 -8.60 -21.83
N GLN A 127 13.64 -9.03 -22.87
CA GLN A 127 14.50 -8.16 -23.67
C GLN A 127 13.70 -7.09 -24.44
N ALA A 128 12.51 -7.43 -24.93
CA ALA A 128 11.64 -6.50 -25.64
C ALA A 128 11.01 -5.44 -24.73
N ALA A 129 10.73 -5.76 -23.46
CA ALA A 129 10.18 -4.80 -22.50
C ALA A 129 11.13 -3.63 -22.29
N LYS A 130 12.44 -3.90 -22.20
CA LYS A 130 13.46 -2.85 -22.11
C LYS A 130 14.84 -3.30 -22.62
N PRO A 131 15.21 -3.00 -23.88
CA PRO A 131 16.38 -3.57 -24.53
C PRO A 131 17.73 -3.30 -23.85
N ASN A 132 17.86 -2.19 -23.12
CA ASN A 132 19.12 -1.81 -22.48
C ASN A 132 19.16 -2.14 -20.98
N ALA A 133 18.07 -2.69 -20.42
CA ALA A 133 18.00 -3.02 -19.02
C ALA A 133 18.58 -4.41 -18.73
N LYS A 134 19.10 -4.57 -17.52
CA LYS A 134 19.56 -5.84 -16.99
C LYS A 134 18.54 -6.36 -15.97
N PRO A 135 18.30 -7.68 -15.91
CA PRO A 135 17.42 -8.25 -14.91
C PRO A 135 18.13 -8.34 -13.55
N TYR A 136 17.45 -7.86 -12.52
CA TYR A 136 17.86 -7.98 -11.13
C TYR A 136 16.79 -8.71 -10.34
N LEU A 137 17.21 -9.63 -9.48
CA LEU A 137 16.38 -10.06 -8.36
C LEU A 137 16.44 -9.00 -7.27
N VAL A 138 15.30 -8.68 -6.67
CA VAL A 138 15.18 -7.74 -5.54
C VAL A 138 14.32 -8.35 -4.45
N ARG A 139 14.57 -7.96 -3.21
CA ARG A 139 13.77 -8.38 -2.05
C ARG A 139 12.37 -7.75 -2.12
N SER A 140 11.35 -8.53 -1.77
CA SER A 140 10.00 -8.02 -1.51
C SER A 140 9.30 -8.90 -0.49
N VAL A 141 8.25 -8.36 0.12
CA VAL A 141 7.47 -9.05 1.15
C VAL A 141 5.99 -8.76 0.93
N TYR A 142 5.18 -9.80 0.77
CA TYR A 142 3.73 -9.66 0.70
C TYR A 142 2.98 -10.92 1.16
N PRO A 143 1.73 -10.79 1.62
CA PRO A 143 0.98 -11.91 2.21
C PRO A 143 0.13 -12.67 1.18
N VAL A 144 -0.17 -12.05 0.03
CA VAL A 144 -1.15 -12.54 -0.94
C VAL A 144 -0.50 -13.06 -2.22
N PRO A 145 -1.11 -14.04 -2.92
CA PRO A 145 -0.58 -14.55 -4.19
C PRO A 145 -0.57 -13.53 -5.33
N LYS A 146 -1.36 -12.46 -5.24
CA LYS A 146 -1.52 -11.42 -6.27
C LYS A 146 -1.51 -10.02 -5.66
N PRO A 147 -0.37 -9.53 -5.18
CA PRO A 147 -0.26 -8.17 -4.69
C PRO A 147 -0.30 -7.18 -5.86
N THR A 148 -0.72 -5.95 -5.57
CA THR A 148 -0.33 -4.79 -6.38
C THR A 148 1.12 -4.46 -6.05
N LEU A 149 1.98 -4.42 -7.07
CA LEU A 149 3.41 -4.19 -6.91
C LEU A 149 3.80 -2.82 -7.46
N GLY A 150 4.59 -2.09 -6.69
CA GLY A 150 5.24 -0.85 -7.09
C GLY A 150 6.75 -0.93 -6.86
N VAL A 151 7.52 -0.44 -7.82
CA VAL A 151 8.98 -0.27 -7.65
C VAL A 151 9.38 1.14 -8.04
N THR A 152 10.03 1.85 -7.12
CA THR A 152 10.30 3.29 -7.23
C THR A 152 11.74 3.60 -6.94
N TRP A 153 12.37 4.43 -7.77
CA TRP A 153 13.69 4.98 -7.49
C TRP A 153 13.62 6.21 -6.60
N TYR A 154 14.50 6.26 -5.60
CA TYR A 154 14.85 7.46 -4.82
C TYR A 154 16.37 7.63 -4.85
N GLY A 155 16.87 8.48 -5.75
CA GLY A 155 18.32 8.53 -6.00
C GLY A 155 18.82 7.17 -6.46
N ASP A 156 19.78 6.57 -5.75
CA ASP A 156 20.35 5.25 -6.09
C ASP A 156 19.68 4.07 -5.36
N MET A 157 18.63 4.34 -4.58
CA MET A 157 17.88 3.35 -3.82
C MET A 157 16.61 2.93 -4.55
N LEU A 158 16.26 1.65 -4.44
CA LEU A 158 14.95 1.14 -4.87
C LEU A 158 14.05 0.93 -3.66
N GLU A 159 12.86 1.52 -3.69
CA GLU A 159 11.74 1.10 -2.87
C GLU A 159 10.95 0.02 -3.65
N VAL A 160 10.66 -1.09 -2.97
CA VAL A 160 9.73 -2.11 -3.44
C VAL A 160 8.53 -2.10 -2.50
N ALA A 161 7.39 -1.65 -3.02
CA ALA A 161 6.12 -1.63 -2.33
C ALA A 161 5.25 -2.79 -2.83
N ALA A 162 4.64 -3.51 -1.90
CA ALA A 162 3.67 -4.53 -2.22
C ALA A 162 2.41 -4.33 -1.37
N GLU A 163 1.29 -4.15 -2.04
CA GLU A 163 -0.03 -3.93 -1.45
C GLU A 163 -0.90 -5.16 -1.72
N GLY A 164 -1.62 -5.61 -0.71
CA GLY A 164 -2.55 -6.72 -0.86
C GLY A 164 -3.62 -6.69 0.21
N GLU A 165 -4.83 -7.05 -0.19
CA GLU A 165 -5.98 -7.19 0.71
C GLU A 165 -5.99 -8.60 1.31
N GLY A 166 -6.08 -8.69 2.64
CA GLY A 166 -6.28 -9.95 3.36
C GLY A 166 -5.27 -10.23 4.49
N CYS A 167 -5.65 -11.13 5.40
CA CYS A 167 -4.91 -11.42 6.64
C CYS A 167 -3.95 -12.62 6.55
N ALA A 168 -3.40 -12.92 5.37
CA ALA A 168 -2.43 -14.01 5.24
C ALA A 168 -1.06 -13.62 5.86
N PRO A 169 -0.24 -14.60 6.29
CA PRO A 169 1.10 -14.32 6.80
C PRO A 169 2.00 -13.77 5.69
N PHE A 170 2.81 -12.75 6.01
CA PHE A 170 3.81 -12.21 5.09
C PHE A 170 4.86 -13.25 4.73
N ARG A 171 5.27 -13.26 3.46
CA ARG A 171 6.32 -14.14 2.94
C ARG A 171 7.39 -13.31 2.24
N ASN A 172 8.64 -13.73 2.37
CA ASN A 172 9.72 -13.21 1.53
C ASN A 172 9.52 -13.76 0.13
N THR A 173 9.17 -12.90 -0.82
CA THR A 173 8.97 -13.31 -2.21
C THR A 173 9.82 -12.42 -3.10
N PRO A 174 10.86 -12.94 -3.77
CA PRO A 174 11.66 -12.16 -4.69
C PRO A 174 10.84 -11.59 -5.85
N LEU A 175 11.23 -10.42 -6.33
CA LEU A 175 10.80 -9.89 -7.61
C LEU A 175 11.96 -9.87 -8.59
N LEU A 176 11.65 -10.06 -9.87
CA LEU A 176 12.56 -9.73 -10.95
C LEU A 176 12.20 -8.33 -11.47
N VAL A 177 13.19 -7.44 -11.55
CA VAL A 177 13.01 -6.10 -12.08
C VAL A 177 14.05 -5.82 -13.16
N LEU A 178 13.60 -5.24 -14.27
CA LEU A 178 14.48 -4.79 -15.36
C LEU A 178 14.98 -3.38 -15.07
N LEU A 179 16.28 -3.23 -14.80
CA LEU A 179 16.90 -1.97 -14.37
C LEU A 179 17.99 -1.52 -15.33
N ASP A 180 18.07 -0.21 -15.59
CA ASP A 180 19.12 0.37 -16.44
C ASP A 180 20.46 0.52 -15.70
N ARG A 181 20.42 0.45 -14.37
CA ARG A 181 21.55 0.65 -13.48
C ARG A 181 21.40 -0.20 -12.21
N PRO A 182 22.51 -0.62 -11.58
CA PRO A 182 22.45 -1.35 -10.32
C PRO A 182 21.90 -0.46 -9.19
N PRO A 183 21.01 -0.98 -8.33
CA PRO A 183 20.60 -0.28 -7.13
C PRO A 183 21.70 -0.34 -6.07
N ALA A 184 21.89 0.74 -5.31
CA ALA A 184 22.77 0.75 -4.12
C ALA A 184 22.17 -0.10 -2.99
N GLY A 185 20.84 -0.25 -2.97
CA GLY A 185 20.13 -1.19 -2.12
C GLY A 185 18.62 -1.16 -2.37
N VAL A 186 17.92 -2.08 -1.72
CA VAL A 186 16.46 -2.21 -1.79
C VAL A 186 15.86 -2.02 -0.41
N PHE A 187 14.96 -1.06 -0.32
CA PHE A 187 14.05 -0.85 0.79
C PHE A 187 12.73 -1.58 0.49
N VAL A 188 12.20 -2.30 1.47
CA VAL A 188 10.98 -3.09 1.32
C VAL A 188 9.87 -2.41 2.12
N GLY A 189 8.98 -1.73 1.40
CA GLY A 189 7.76 -1.13 1.90
C GLY A 189 6.64 -2.16 1.92
N VAL A 190 5.94 -2.28 3.05
CA VAL A 190 4.89 -3.29 3.23
C VAL A 190 3.67 -2.63 3.85
N SER A 191 2.53 -2.70 3.17
CA SER A 191 1.22 -2.30 3.69
C SER A 191 0.18 -3.36 3.34
N ALA A 192 -0.59 -3.79 4.34
CA ALA A 192 -1.76 -4.64 4.14
C ALA A 192 -3.01 -3.79 4.41
N GLY A 193 -3.89 -3.70 3.41
CA GLY A 193 -5.19 -3.03 3.50
C GLY A 193 -6.29 -4.00 3.92
N HIS A 194 -7.42 -3.45 4.36
CA HIS A 194 -8.69 -4.17 4.54
C HIS A 194 -9.66 -3.74 3.44
#